data_AF-A0A356WU09-F1
#
_entry.id   AF-A0A356WU09-F1
#
_cell.length_a   1.000
_cell.length_b   1.000
_cell.length_c   1.000
_cell.angle_alpha   90.00
_cell.angle_beta   90.00
_cell.angle_gamma   90.00
#
_symmetry.space_group_name_H-M   'P 1'
#
loop_
_entity.id
_entity.type
_entity.pdbx_description
1 polymer ?
#
loop_
_entity_poly.entity_id
_entity_poly.type
_entity_poly.pdbx_seq_one_letter_code
_entity_poly.pdbx_strand_id
1 'polypeptide(L)'
;MKIFAVGLNYDSHNREMKRVFEASEPVIFMKPDTALLRNGNPFFLPDFSSEIHYETELVLKINRLGKNIAEKFAHRYYDEITVGIDFTARDLQRKQKELGLPWEIAKG
;
A
#
# COMPACT_ATOMS: atom_id res chain seq x y z
N MET A 1 1.26 14.09 -6.38
CA MET A 1 0.44 12.94 -6.89
C MET A 1 -0.16 12.21 -5.69
N LYS A 2 -1.29 11.51 -5.82
CA LYS A 2 -1.84 10.68 -4.72
C LYS A 2 -1.60 9.21 -5.01
N ILE A 3 -1.15 8.47 -4.00
CA ILE A 3 -0.96 7.02 -4.09
C ILE A 3 -1.84 6.40 -3.00
N PHE A 4 -2.80 5.60 -3.42
CA PHE A 4 -3.65 4.81 -2.54
C PHE A 4 -3.20 3.35 -2.62
N ALA A 5 -3.10 2.69 -1.48
CA ALA A 5 -2.75 1.29 -1.37
C ALA A 5 -3.85 0.53 -0.63
N VAL A 6 -4.00 -0.76 -0.96
CA VAL A 6 -5.03 -1.64 -0.42
C VAL A 6 -4.37 -2.75 0.36
N GLY A 7 -4.63 -2.81 1.66
CA GLY A 7 -4.22 -3.91 2.52
C GLY A 7 -5.25 -5.04 2.52
N LEU A 8 -4.78 -6.25 2.85
CA LEU A 8 -5.61 -7.44 3.08
C LEU A 8 -6.34 -7.99 1.85
N ASN A 9 -5.82 -7.71 0.66
CA ASN A 9 -6.45 -8.09 -0.60
C ASN A 9 -6.08 -9.50 -1.11
N TYR A 10 -5.15 -10.19 -0.44
CA TYR A 10 -4.74 -11.57 -0.78
C TYR A 10 -4.91 -12.49 0.44
N ASP A 11 -5.79 -13.48 0.32
CA ASP A 11 -6.08 -14.43 1.42
C ASP A 11 -4.84 -15.20 1.88
N SER A 12 -3.99 -15.62 0.93
CA SER A 12 -2.73 -16.31 1.25
C SER A 12 -1.82 -15.48 2.15
N HIS A 13 -1.67 -14.19 1.87
CA HIS A 13 -0.87 -13.28 2.69
C HIS A 13 -1.52 -13.00 4.05
N ASN A 14 -2.85 -12.92 4.11
CA ASN A 14 -3.57 -12.77 5.39
C ASN A 14 -3.31 -13.96 6.33
N ARG A 15 -3.28 -15.18 5.78
CA ARG A 15 -2.95 -16.41 6.53
C ARG A 15 -1.48 -16.44 6.98
N GLU A 16 -0.55 -16.05 6.11
CA GLU A 16 0.88 -15.91 6.45
C GLU A 16 1.07 -14.99 7.67
N MET A 17 0.37 -13.87 7.67
CA MET A 17 0.39 -12.88 8.75
C MET A 17 -0.35 -13.34 10.01
N LYS A 18 -0.86 -14.58 10.05
CA LYS A 18 -1.64 -15.19 11.14
C LYS A 18 -2.75 -14.28 11.66
N ARG A 19 -3.37 -13.51 10.77
CA ARG A 19 -4.44 -12.58 11.15
C ARG A 19 -5.73 -13.36 11.36
N VAL A 20 -6.40 -13.04 12.46
CA VAL A 20 -7.73 -13.59 12.82
C VAL A 20 -8.86 -12.68 12.31
N PHE A 21 -8.52 -11.45 11.90
CA PHE A 21 -9.48 -10.47 11.42
C PHE A 21 -9.64 -10.55 9.91
N GLU A 22 -10.86 -10.82 9.46
CA GLU A 22 -11.29 -10.65 8.07
C GLU A 22 -11.92 -9.26 7.92
N ALA A 23 -11.38 -8.47 7.01
CA ALA A 23 -11.96 -7.18 6.68
C ALA A 23 -13.07 -7.39 5.65
N SER A 24 -14.30 -7.00 5.98
CA SER A 24 -15.42 -7.00 5.03
C SER A 24 -15.27 -5.95 3.94
N GLU A 25 -14.44 -4.93 4.18
CA GLU A 25 -14.14 -3.81 3.31
C GLU A 25 -12.61 -3.66 3.15
N PRO A 26 -12.12 -3.16 2.02
CA PRO A 26 -10.69 -2.98 1.79
C PRO A 26 -10.08 -1.99 2.79
N VAL A 27 -8.94 -2.36 3.37
CA VAL A 27 -8.15 -1.43 4.20
C VAL A 27 -7.39 -0.49 3.28
N ILE A 28 -7.65 0.81 3.36
CA ILE A 28 -7.03 1.82 2.50
C ILE A 28 -6.06 2.67 3.30
N PHE A 29 -4.86 2.88 2.77
CA PHE A 29 -3.89 3.84 3.28
C PHE A 29 -3.22 4.58 2.12
N MET A 30 -2.42 5.61 2.44
CA MET A 30 -1.79 6.45 1.44
C MET A 30 -0.27 6.44 1.57
N LYS A 31 0.41 6.67 0.44
CA LYS A 31 1.84 7.01 0.40
C LYS A 31 2.00 8.42 -0.18
N PRO A 32 2.98 9.22 0.30
CA PRO A 32 3.29 10.49 -0.32
C PRO A 32 3.93 10.27 -1.70
N ASP A 33 3.90 11.28 -2.57
CA ASP A 33 4.52 11.17 -3.90
C ASP A 33 6.05 11.19 -3.87
N THR A 34 6.64 11.54 -2.73
CA THR A 34 8.07 11.41 -2.41
C THR A 34 8.48 9.97 -2.11
N ALA A 35 7.54 9.05 -1.85
CA ALA A 35 7.83 7.62 -1.68
C ALA A 35 8.20 6.94 -3.01
N LEU A 36 7.98 7.60 -4.15
CA LEU A 36 8.37 7.07 -5.46
C LEU A 36 9.84 7.33 -5.73
N LEU A 37 10.56 6.25 -6.04
CA LEU A 37 11.88 6.33 -6.64
C LEU A 37 11.76 6.90 -8.04
N ARG A 38 12.50 7.98 -8.31
CA ARG A 38 12.52 8.66 -9.60
C ARG A 38 13.90 8.54 -10.22
N ASN A 39 13.95 8.58 -11.56
CA ASN A 39 15.20 8.71 -12.31
C ASN A 39 16.24 7.61 -12.01
N GLY A 40 15.81 6.40 -11.62
CA GLY A 40 16.71 5.31 -11.24
C GLY A 40 17.44 5.53 -9.92
N ASN A 41 16.96 6.43 -9.06
CA ASN A 41 17.53 6.64 -7.73
C ASN A 41 17.50 5.33 -6.93
N PRO A 42 18.56 5.02 -6.17
CA PRO A 42 18.58 3.86 -5.29
C PRO A 42 17.56 4.00 -4.16
N PHE A 43 17.05 2.86 -3.70
CA PHE A 43 16.30 2.77 -2.45
C PHE A 43 17.26 2.60 -1.28
N PHE A 44 17.07 3.37 -0.22
CA PHE A 44 17.83 3.23 1.02
C PHE A 44 16.91 2.71 2.11
N LEU A 45 17.40 1.72 2.88
CA LEU A 45 16.69 1.25 4.06
C LEU A 45 16.68 2.39 5.11
N PRO A 46 15.52 2.73 5.68
CA PRO A 46 15.45 3.76 6.71
C PRO A 46 16.18 3.30 7.97
N ASP A 47 16.94 4.20 8.58
CA ASP A 47 17.73 3.96 9.78
C ASP A 47 16.88 3.81 11.06
N PHE A 48 15.64 4.29 11.01
CA PHE A 48 14.68 4.23 12.10
C PHE A 48 13.93 2.88 12.21
N SER A 49 14.20 1.91 11.34
CA SER A 49 13.58 0.58 11.38
C SER A 49 14.63 -0.53 11.34
N SER A 50 14.31 -1.61 12.04
CA SER A 50 15.12 -2.83 12.13
C SER A 50 14.58 -3.98 11.27
N GLU A 51 13.38 -3.82 10.71
CA GLU A 51 12.67 -4.87 9.98
C GLU A 51 11.91 -4.29 8.78
N ILE A 52 12.54 -4.35 7.61
CA ILE A 52 11.97 -3.87 6.35
C ILE A 52 11.50 -5.04 5.51
N HIS A 53 10.21 -5.05 5.19
CA HIS A 53 9.58 -6.01 4.29
C HIS A 53 9.35 -5.38 2.92
N TYR A 54 9.37 -6.21 1.88
CA TYR A 54 8.90 -5.88 0.55
C TYR A 54 7.58 -6.61 0.29
N GLU A 55 6.58 -5.91 -0.25
CA GLU A 55 5.30 -6.46 -0.69
C GLU A 55 5.17 -6.15 -2.19
N THR A 56 5.10 -7.18 -3.04
CA THR A 56 4.96 -6.98 -4.49
C THR A 56 3.50 -6.80 -4.85
N GLU A 57 3.15 -5.68 -5.49
CA GLU A 57 1.77 -5.29 -5.72
C GLU A 57 1.53 -4.88 -7.18
N LEU A 58 0.29 -5.09 -7.64
CA LEU A 58 -0.18 -4.55 -8.90
C LEU A 58 -0.52 -3.07 -8.73
N VAL A 59 -0.02 -2.21 -9.62
CA VAL A 59 -0.26 -0.77 -9.59
C VAL A 59 -1.07 -0.37 -10.80
N LEU A 60 -2.20 0.30 -10.56
CA LEU A 60 -3.07 0.87 -11.59
C LEU A 60 -2.87 2.38 -11.65
N LYS A 61 -2.58 2.92 -12.83
CA LYS A 61 -2.49 4.38 -13.01
C LYS A 61 -3.86 4.95 -13.34
N ILE A 62 -4.45 5.66 -12.38
CA ILE A 62 -5.74 6.32 -12.57
C ILE A 62 -5.58 7.51 -13.53
N ASN A 63 -6.26 7.45 -14.67
CA ASN A 63 -6.11 8.42 -15.76
C ASN A 63 -7.33 9.36 -15.94
N ARG A 64 -8.35 9.23 -15.07
CA ARG A 64 -9.60 10.01 -15.12
C ARG A 64 -10.05 10.46 -13.73
N LEU A 65 -10.64 11.64 -13.66
CA LEU A 65 -11.34 12.11 -12.46
C LEU A 65 -12.68 11.38 -12.34
N GLY A 66 -13.02 10.92 -11.14
CA GLY A 66 -14.32 10.33 -10.87
C GLY A 66 -14.73 10.48 -9.41
N LYS A 67 -16.03 10.42 -9.19
CA LYS A 67 -16.69 10.49 -7.87
C LYS A 67 -17.84 9.51 -7.90
N ASN A 68 -17.95 8.64 -6.88
CA ASN A 68 -19.01 7.64 -6.76
C ASN A 68 -19.18 6.78 -8.04
N ILE A 69 -18.06 6.28 -8.57
CA ILE A 69 -18.02 5.49 -9.80
C ILE A 69 -18.69 4.14 -9.54
N ALA A 70 -19.67 3.76 -10.36
CA ALA A 70 -20.25 2.42 -10.27
C ALA A 70 -19.21 1.36 -10.70
N GLU A 71 -19.18 0.23 -10.00
CA GLU A 71 -18.19 -0.85 -10.20
C GLU A 71 -18.03 -1.27 -11.67
N LYS A 72 -19.15 -1.44 -12.39
CA LYS A 72 -19.16 -1.81 -13.83
C LYS A 72 -18.41 -0.83 -14.75
N PHE A 73 -18.09 0.38 -14.27
CA PHE A 73 -17.35 1.39 -15.01
C PHE A 73 -15.90 1.57 -14.53
N ALA A 74 -15.47 0.90 -13.46
CA ALA A 74 -14.15 1.08 -12.86
C ALA A 74 -13.00 0.82 -13.84
N HIS A 75 -13.12 -0.20 -14.69
CA HIS A 75 -12.13 -0.54 -15.73
C HIS A 75 -11.85 0.59 -16.73
N ARG A 76 -12.70 1.62 -16.80
CA ARG A 76 -12.51 2.76 -17.70
C ARG A 76 -11.61 3.85 -17.13
N TYR A 77 -11.19 3.73 -15.87
CA TYR A 77 -10.46 4.78 -15.13
C TYR A 77 -8.95 4.53 -15.01
N TYR A 78 -8.44 3.48 -15.66
CA TYR A 78 -7.02 3.24 -15.84
C TYR A 78 -6.79 2.63 -17.23
N ASP A 79 -5.60 2.83 -17.78
CA ASP A 79 -5.13 2.25 -19.04
C ASP A 79 -3.71 1.66 -18.92
N GLU A 80 -2.98 2.04 -17.88
CA GLU A 80 -1.65 1.53 -17.56
C GLU A 80 -1.66 0.71 -16.27
N ILE A 81 -0.92 -0.40 -16.32
CA ILE A 81 -0.70 -1.31 -15.21
C ILE A 81 0.81 -1.52 -15.09
N THR A 82 1.31 -1.56 -13.85
CA THR A 82 2.70 -1.90 -13.58
C THR A 82 2.82 -2.70 -12.29
N VAL A 83 4.04 -3.05 -11.91
CA VAL A 83 4.36 -3.67 -10.63
C VAL A 83 5.02 -2.63 -9.73
N GLY A 84 4.61 -2.58 -8.47
CA GLY A 84 5.21 -1.77 -7.44
C GLY A 84 5.67 -2.62 -6.27
N ILE A 85 6.59 -2.06 -5.48
CA ILE A 85 7.00 -2.64 -4.21
C ILE A 85 6.53 -1.73 -3.08
N ASP A 86 5.63 -2.23 -2.23
CA ASP A 86 5.20 -1.57 -1.01
C ASP A 86 6.16 -1.94 0.13
N PHE A 87 7.27 -1.19 0.21
CA PHE A 87 8.18 -1.31 1.33
C PHE A 87 7.50 -0.89 2.63
N THR A 88 7.71 -1.71 3.66
CA THR A 88 7.06 -1.55 4.97
C THR A 88 8.06 -1.74 6.10
N ALA A 89 8.20 -0.76 6.99
CA ALA A 89 8.84 -0.93 8.29
C ALA A 89 7.91 -1.72 9.21
N ARG A 90 8.09 -3.04 9.23
CA ARG A 90 7.12 -3.97 9.82
C ARG A 90 7.07 -3.85 11.33
N ASP A 91 8.22 -3.65 11.96
CA ASP A 91 8.34 -3.36 13.38
C ASP A 91 7.49 -2.16 13.79
N LEU A 92 7.59 -1.06 13.05
CA LEU A 92 6.78 0.13 13.28
C LEU A 92 5.31 -0.10 12.97
N GLN A 93 4.98 -0.83 11.89
CA GLN A 93 3.59 -1.11 11.56
C GLN A 93 2.89 -1.91 12.68
N ARG A 94 3.56 -2.92 13.25
CA ARG A 94 3.02 -3.69 14.38
C ARG A 94 2.76 -2.77 15.57
N LYS A 95 3.74 -1.93 15.94
CA LYS A 95 3.61 -0.95 17.02
C LYS A 95 2.43 0.01 16.79
N GLN A 96 2.28 0.58 15.59
CA GLN A 96 1.17 1.49 15.30
C GLN A 96 -0.18 0.79 15.36
N LYS A 97 -0.27 -0.46 14.90
CA LYS A 97 -1.50 -1.25 15.00
C LYS A 97 -1.88 -1.54 16.45
N GLU A 98 -0.93 -1.88 17.32
CA GLU A 98 -1.17 -2.12 18.74
C GLU A 98 -1.68 -0.86 19.46
N LEU A 99 -1.18 0.31 19.07
CA LEU A 99 -1.56 1.60 19.65
C LEU A 99 -2.78 2.26 18.98
N GLY A 100 -3.31 1.68 17.90
CA GLY A 100 -4.38 2.29 17.09
C GLY A 100 -3.96 3.59 16.39
N LEU A 101 -2.67 3.73 16.08
CA LEU A 101 -2.08 4.93 15.49
C LEU A 101 -1.97 4.85 13.96
N PRO A 102 -1.78 6.00 13.29
CA PRO A 102 -1.60 6.05 11.83
C PRO A 102 -0.35 5.27 11.35
N TRP A 103 -0.42 4.71 10.14
CA TRP A 103 0.59 3.80 9.58
C TRP A 103 1.70 4.51 8.80
N GLU A 104 1.64 5.84 8.70
CA GLU A 104 2.47 6.66 7.82
C GLU A 104 3.96 6.40 8.05
N ILE A 105 4.43 6.42 9.29
CA ILE A 105 5.85 6.14 9.62
C ILE A 105 6.32 4.74 9.15
N ALA A 106 5.40 3.80 8.97
CA ALA A 106 5.71 2.45 8.52
C ALA A 106 5.54 2.24 7.01
N LYS A 107 4.75 3.09 6.33
CA LYS A 107 4.32 2.90 4.94
C LYS A 107 4.72 4.06 4.01
N GLY A 108 5.08 5.26 4.47
CA GLY A 108 5.18 6.45 3.62
C GLY A 108 6.28 7.42 4.00
#